data_AF-A0A150PHD2-F1
#
_entry.id   AF-A0A150PHD2-F1
#
_cell.length_a   1.000
_cell.length_b   1.000
_cell.length_c   1.000
_cell.angle_alpha   90.00
_cell.angle_beta   90.00
_cell.angle_gamma   90.00
#
_symmetry.space_group_name_H-M   'P 1'
#
loop_
_entity.id
_entity.type
_entity.pdbx_description
1 polymer ?
#
loop_
_entity_poly.entity_id
_entity_poly.type
_entity_poly.pdbx_seq_one_letter_code
_entity_poly.pdbx_strand_id
1 'polypeptide(L)'
;MRYLIAPAAVWVGVLLSACSAEEAASCDDCGEAASALSAGAAAALGFETLSGWTASAGALSLSATRSEGESALSVANATYTVIQRAPLAIDEPIKGAVSLDVRVPAQQPNPWWAGEISLAVQAPSKGVSQSLGTRSLTGLAQGTFHRLSFSVPSAVQQALSAGASDWSFTITLNVPSGSGPHLLDRLDVVDAAPPVAAAPLPPWLEYCDTAPCAAAAPVVIHVCPESNPLCTPTRQTTVVPNVDGKPISGVYLPMTLPAGAVLRHVSGSASVSYNTVSYSYAPGLVLRSDLDVLLSYYDVAPVWSGTTPVTFESTQLTSATVDSVFYRHPSYGTGTAAADLHAQGQDAVAIERAMTGVTSEKLSAFFMPSELGGVQGEGNWSFGDGTVTINYGNPPFIAYKGGIPNAAMPRFAHENAHELYNEIRSSFLGDDSCLNEGIADALAYLTGYLPVEDFGPIGLTGIDFDTGCTELTRTHDIGNCYFWHVKNAGLLTESFMHGIFHPQHQYGFNSCTQNVAQTGNSILVYFTEAAGGADMVPVLDAMEIPHAGSYAAAKLALGL
;
A
#
# COMPACT_ATOMS: atom_id res chain seq x y z
N MET A 1 66.07 -18.21 17.58
CA MET A 1 66.91 -17.60 16.52
C MET A 1 65.97 -16.84 15.60
N ARG A 2 65.90 -15.51 15.76
CA ARG A 2 65.05 -14.61 14.97
C ARG A 2 65.93 -13.99 13.88
N TYR A 3 65.50 -14.08 12.62
CA TYR A 3 66.09 -13.34 11.50
C TYR A 3 65.15 -12.19 11.12
N LEU A 4 65.74 -10.99 11.00
CA LEU A 4 65.19 -9.76 10.44
C LEU A 4 65.47 -9.73 8.93
N ILE A 5 64.48 -9.36 8.09
CA ILE A 5 64.71 -8.64 6.81
C ILE A 5 63.55 -7.63 6.57
N ALA A 6 63.95 -6.49 6.02
CA ALA A 6 63.32 -5.19 5.81
C ALA A 6 62.17 -5.13 4.75
N PRO A 7 61.47 -3.99 4.60
CA PRO A 7 60.29 -3.85 3.75
C PRO A 7 60.62 -3.38 2.32
N ALA A 8 59.79 -3.77 1.34
CA ALA A 8 59.80 -3.24 -0.02
C ALA A 8 58.56 -2.37 -0.26
N ALA A 9 58.78 -1.13 -0.65
CA ALA A 9 57.77 -0.20 -1.12
C ALA A 9 57.41 -0.51 -2.58
N VAL A 10 56.11 -0.48 -2.91
CA VAL A 10 55.64 -0.47 -4.30
C VAL A 10 54.70 0.73 -4.49
N TRP A 11 54.96 1.41 -5.60
CA TRP A 11 54.39 2.65 -6.08
C TRP A 11 52.93 2.50 -6.53
N VAL A 12 52.05 3.41 -6.12
CA VAL A 12 50.73 3.61 -6.73
C VAL A 12 50.85 4.74 -7.74
N GLY A 13 50.74 4.39 -9.02
CA GLY A 13 50.62 5.33 -10.13
C GLY A 13 49.19 5.82 -10.27
N VAL A 14 49.01 7.13 -10.13
CA VAL A 14 47.79 7.87 -10.48
C VAL A 14 47.84 8.14 -11.99
N LEU A 15 46.81 7.71 -12.72
CA LEU A 15 46.52 8.18 -14.08
C LEU A 15 45.08 8.71 -14.12
N LEU A 16 44.98 9.99 -14.46
CA LEU A 16 43.78 10.76 -14.74
C LEU A 16 43.55 10.85 -16.26
N SER A 17 42.31 11.21 -16.64
CA SER A 17 41.74 11.50 -17.98
C SER A 17 41.06 10.29 -18.67
N ALA A 18 39.86 10.36 -19.26
CA ALA A 18 38.95 11.47 -19.54
C ALA A 18 37.51 10.97 -19.78
N CYS A 19 36.54 11.66 -19.17
CA CYS A 19 35.33 12.22 -19.77
C CYS A 19 34.83 11.68 -21.13
N SER A 20 33.72 10.96 -21.09
CA SER A 20 32.66 10.96 -22.10
C SER A 20 31.34 11.07 -21.35
N ALA A 21 30.78 12.27 -21.30
CA ALA A 21 29.45 12.51 -20.75
C ALA A 21 28.43 12.22 -21.88
N GLU A 22 27.68 11.14 -21.74
CA GLU A 22 26.39 11.00 -22.41
C GLU A 22 25.34 11.62 -21.51
N GLU A 23 24.65 12.64 -22.05
CA GLU A 23 23.57 13.36 -21.41
C GLU A 23 22.43 12.39 -21.04
N ALA A 24 22.39 11.98 -19.78
CA ALA A 24 21.15 11.56 -19.15
C ALA A 24 20.28 12.81 -19.05
N ALA A 25 19.26 12.90 -19.90
CA ALA A 25 18.20 13.88 -19.76
C ALA A 25 17.64 13.80 -18.33
N SER A 26 17.85 14.84 -17.53
CA SER A 26 17.16 14.96 -16.25
C SER A 26 15.68 15.11 -16.57
N CYS A 27 14.86 14.16 -16.11
CA CYS A 27 13.44 14.42 -15.93
C CYS A 27 13.30 15.27 -14.67
N ASP A 28 13.69 16.54 -14.73
CA ASP A 28 13.41 17.53 -13.67
C ASP A 28 11.92 17.92 -13.60
N ASP A 29 11.04 17.22 -14.32
CA ASP A 29 9.60 17.45 -14.32
C ASP A 29 8.82 16.18 -14.67
N CYS A 30 9.07 15.09 -13.94
CA CYS A 30 8.15 13.96 -13.87
C CYS A 30 7.17 14.26 -12.74
N GLY A 31 6.35 15.30 -12.94
CA GLY A 31 5.33 15.73 -12.01
C GLY A 31 4.42 14.59 -11.60
N GLU A 32 4.18 14.49 -10.29
CA GLU A 32 3.16 13.65 -9.68
C GLU A 32 1.82 13.88 -10.38
N ALA A 33 1.34 12.89 -11.12
CA ALA A 33 -0.02 12.90 -11.65
C ALA A 33 -1.02 12.52 -10.54
N ALA A 34 -1.06 13.31 -9.48
CA ALA A 34 -2.23 13.42 -8.63
C ALA A 34 -2.97 14.70 -9.05
N SER A 35 -3.87 14.61 -10.04
CA SER A 35 -4.84 15.67 -10.31
C SER A 35 -5.89 15.70 -9.20
N ALA A 36 -5.48 16.16 -8.02
CA ALA A 36 -6.32 16.92 -7.12
C ALA A 36 -6.24 18.39 -7.59
N LEU A 37 -7.29 19.20 -7.39
CA LEU A 37 -7.09 20.65 -7.35
C LEU A 37 -5.83 20.92 -6.54
N SER A 38 -4.91 21.75 -7.05
CA SER A 38 -3.78 22.18 -6.23
C SER A 38 -4.32 22.57 -4.85
N ALA A 39 -3.72 22.11 -3.75
CA ALA A 39 -4.27 22.35 -2.41
C ALA A 39 -4.60 23.84 -2.16
N GLY A 40 -3.89 24.74 -2.87
CA GLY A 40 -4.18 26.17 -2.92
C GLY A 40 -5.49 26.56 -3.63
N ALA A 41 -5.89 25.88 -4.70
CA ALA A 41 -7.17 26.10 -5.37
C ALA A 41 -8.36 25.57 -4.56
N ALA A 42 -8.21 24.39 -3.95
CA ALA A 42 -9.22 23.84 -3.04
C ALA A 42 -9.42 24.76 -1.81
N ALA A 43 -8.34 25.18 -1.15
CA ALA A 43 -8.42 26.11 0.00
C ALA A 43 -8.98 27.49 -0.39
N ALA A 44 -8.69 27.97 -1.60
CA ALA A 44 -9.18 29.26 -2.09
C ALA A 44 -10.70 29.26 -2.37
N LEU A 45 -11.23 28.17 -2.91
CA LEU A 45 -12.65 28.01 -3.25
C LEU A 45 -13.48 27.45 -2.08
N GLY A 46 -12.82 26.83 -1.10
CA GLY A 46 -13.40 26.43 0.20
C GLY A 46 -13.55 27.56 1.22
N PHE A 47 -13.07 28.78 0.91
CA PHE A 47 -13.16 29.95 1.80
C PHE A 47 -12.36 29.85 3.12
N GLU A 48 -11.26 29.09 3.12
CA GLU A 48 -10.42 28.89 4.30
C GLU A 48 -9.63 30.14 4.71
N THR A 49 -9.51 31.11 3.80
CA THR A 49 -8.80 32.37 4.01
C THR A 49 -9.54 33.53 3.35
N LEU A 50 -9.43 34.72 3.95
CA LEU A 50 -9.90 35.97 3.32
C LEU A 50 -8.99 36.41 2.17
N SER A 51 -7.77 35.87 2.09
CA SER A 51 -6.82 36.24 1.04
C SER A 51 -7.41 35.92 -0.34
N GLY A 52 -7.41 36.92 -1.22
CA GLY A 52 -7.96 36.80 -2.57
C GLY A 52 -9.46 37.07 -2.68
N TRP A 53 -10.20 37.32 -1.59
CA TRP A 53 -11.61 37.70 -1.65
C TRP A 53 -11.78 39.20 -1.37
N THR A 54 -12.61 39.86 -2.16
CA THR A 54 -12.97 41.27 -1.99
C THR A 54 -14.47 41.45 -2.03
N ALA A 55 -14.99 42.52 -1.42
CA ALA A 55 -16.40 42.86 -1.45
C ALA A 55 -16.59 44.33 -1.82
N SER A 56 -17.58 44.64 -2.67
CA SER A 56 -17.91 46.01 -3.05
C SER A 56 -18.59 46.81 -1.93
N ALA A 57 -19.19 46.13 -0.96
CA ALA A 57 -19.85 46.67 0.22
C ALA A 57 -19.92 45.59 1.33
N GLY A 58 -20.28 45.99 2.55
CA GLY A 58 -20.32 45.08 3.69
C GLY A 58 -18.92 44.73 4.24
N ALA A 59 -18.87 43.74 5.14
CA ALA A 59 -17.65 43.26 5.77
C ALA A 59 -17.52 41.74 5.59
N LEU A 60 -16.33 41.31 5.16
CA LEU A 60 -15.96 39.90 5.06
C LEU A 60 -15.22 39.45 6.33
N SER A 61 -15.56 38.27 6.85
CA SER A 61 -14.83 37.62 7.95
C SER A 61 -14.89 36.11 7.82
N LEU A 62 -14.01 35.36 8.50
CA LEU A 62 -14.11 33.91 8.59
C LEU A 62 -15.10 33.50 9.69
N SER A 63 -15.77 32.37 9.50
CA SER A 63 -16.72 31.77 10.43
C SER A 63 -16.37 30.32 10.73
N ALA A 64 -16.37 29.93 12.01
CA ALA A 64 -16.23 28.53 12.41
C ALA A 64 -17.50 27.70 12.12
N THR A 65 -18.63 28.35 11.84
CA THR A 65 -19.84 27.67 11.33
C THR A 65 -19.70 27.49 9.83
N ARG A 66 -19.58 26.24 9.37
CA ARG A 66 -19.18 25.86 8.01
C ARG A 66 -19.84 24.55 7.57
N SER A 67 -19.91 24.28 6.28
CA SER A 67 -20.33 23.01 5.68
C SER A 67 -19.16 22.16 5.21
N GLU A 68 -17.98 22.75 4.99
CA GLU A 68 -16.74 22.07 4.62
C GLU A 68 -15.52 22.70 5.35
N GLY A 69 -14.38 22.01 5.33
CA GLY A 69 -13.09 22.63 5.64
C GLY A 69 -12.90 23.11 7.08
N GLU A 70 -12.14 24.20 7.26
CA GLU A 70 -11.83 24.84 8.54
C GLU A 70 -12.67 26.11 8.79
N SER A 71 -13.08 26.82 7.73
CA SER A 71 -13.84 28.07 7.82
C SER A 71 -14.80 28.29 6.65
N ALA A 72 -15.88 29.06 6.89
CA ALA A 72 -16.73 29.63 5.84
C ALA A 72 -16.55 31.15 5.72
N LEU A 73 -16.90 31.73 4.57
CA LEU A 73 -16.91 33.18 4.37
C LEU A 73 -18.20 33.80 4.91
N SER A 74 -18.09 34.63 5.94
CA SER A 74 -19.18 35.44 6.48
C SER A 74 -19.25 36.80 5.79
N VAL A 75 -20.44 37.18 5.33
CA VAL A 75 -20.74 38.45 4.67
C VAL A 75 -21.74 39.23 5.52
N ALA A 76 -21.27 40.26 6.23
CA ALA A 76 -22.08 41.07 7.13
C ALA A 76 -22.33 42.48 6.59
N ASN A 77 -23.39 43.14 7.07
CA ASN A 77 -23.75 44.52 6.72
C ASN A 77 -23.87 44.76 5.20
N ALA A 78 -24.29 43.74 4.46
CA ALA A 78 -24.51 43.79 3.02
C ALA A 78 -25.98 44.10 2.70
N THR A 79 -26.21 44.82 1.62
CA THR A 79 -27.53 44.94 0.97
C THR A 79 -27.39 44.41 -0.45
N TYR A 80 -26.85 45.21 -1.35
CA TYR A 80 -26.31 44.76 -2.62
C TYR A 80 -24.79 44.69 -2.51
N THR A 81 -24.19 43.52 -2.69
CA THR A 81 -22.75 43.33 -2.55
C THR A 81 -22.23 42.36 -3.59
N VAL A 82 -21.18 42.78 -4.28
CA VAL A 82 -20.43 41.94 -5.22
C VAL A 82 -19.17 41.45 -4.50
N ILE A 83 -19.06 40.13 -4.36
CA ILE A 83 -17.95 39.43 -3.75
C ILE A 83 -17.13 38.82 -4.88
N GLN A 84 -15.87 39.19 -4.98
CA GLN A 84 -15.03 38.81 -6.10
C GLN A 84 -13.78 38.09 -5.63
N ARG A 85 -13.53 36.93 -6.24
CA ARG A 85 -12.27 36.19 -6.11
C ARG A 85 -11.23 36.79 -7.06
N ALA A 86 -10.04 37.09 -6.55
CA ALA A 86 -8.88 37.39 -7.37
C ALA A 86 -8.61 36.22 -8.35
N PRO A 87 -7.98 36.45 -9.51
CA PRO A 87 -7.67 35.38 -10.45
C PRO A 87 -6.88 34.24 -9.79
N LEU A 88 -7.15 33.00 -10.22
CA LEU A 88 -6.53 31.77 -9.75
C LEU A 88 -6.29 30.84 -10.94
N ALA A 89 -5.17 30.14 -10.94
CA ALA A 89 -4.91 29.06 -11.89
C ALA A 89 -5.66 27.79 -11.47
N ILE A 90 -6.44 27.24 -12.39
CA ILE A 90 -7.22 26.00 -12.23
C ILE A 90 -6.98 25.21 -13.51
N ASP A 91 -6.33 24.06 -13.40
CA ASP A 91 -5.93 23.24 -14.55
C ASP A 91 -6.99 22.16 -14.88
N GLU A 92 -8.04 22.07 -14.06
CA GLU A 92 -9.15 21.13 -14.21
C GLU A 92 -10.31 21.70 -15.05
N PRO A 93 -11.09 20.83 -15.73
CA PRO A 93 -12.29 21.26 -16.47
C PRO A 93 -13.39 21.76 -15.53
N ILE A 94 -14.11 22.80 -15.97
CA ILE A 94 -15.32 23.28 -15.25
C ILE A 94 -16.46 22.25 -15.32
N LYS A 95 -17.19 22.06 -14.23
CA LYS A 95 -18.39 21.21 -14.17
C LYS A 95 -19.49 21.70 -15.09
N GLY A 96 -20.39 20.79 -15.48
CA GLY A 96 -21.68 21.15 -16.07
C GLY A 96 -22.61 21.92 -15.12
N ALA A 97 -22.37 21.84 -13.81
CA ALA A 97 -23.07 22.64 -12.81
C ALA A 97 -22.10 23.03 -11.68
N VAL A 98 -21.97 24.34 -11.44
CA VAL A 98 -21.24 24.89 -10.30
C VAL A 98 -22.16 24.94 -9.10
N SER A 99 -21.66 24.61 -7.92
CA SER A 99 -22.47 24.65 -6.70
C SER A 99 -21.82 25.48 -5.59
N LEU A 100 -22.64 26.09 -4.74
CA LEU A 100 -22.20 26.93 -3.62
C LEU A 100 -23.14 26.66 -2.42
N ASP A 101 -22.57 26.47 -1.23
CA ASP A 101 -23.35 26.36 -0.01
C ASP A 101 -23.60 27.75 0.58
N VAL A 102 -24.85 28.02 0.93
CA VAL A 102 -25.28 29.31 1.49
C VAL A 102 -26.10 29.09 2.75
N ARG A 103 -25.73 29.77 3.83
CA ARG A 103 -26.52 29.83 5.06
C ARG A 103 -27.22 31.17 5.19
N VAL A 104 -28.55 31.14 5.14
CA VAL A 104 -29.41 32.30 5.39
C VAL A 104 -29.49 32.55 6.90
N PRO A 105 -29.20 33.76 7.41
CA PRO A 105 -29.25 34.04 8.85
C PRO A 105 -30.68 34.04 9.38
N ALA A 106 -30.84 33.73 10.66
CA ALA A 106 -32.12 33.81 11.37
C ALA A 106 -32.66 35.25 11.51
N GLN A 107 -31.77 36.23 11.52
CA GLN A 107 -32.15 37.64 11.50
C GLN A 107 -32.48 38.07 10.06
N GLN A 108 -33.78 38.13 9.74
CA GLN A 108 -34.30 38.64 8.48
C GLN A 108 -35.33 39.75 8.74
N PRO A 109 -35.01 41.02 8.46
CA PRO A 109 -35.92 42.15 8.62
C PRO A 109 -37.16 42.06 7.73
N ASN A 110 -37.04 41.39 6.59
CA ASN A 110 -38.15 41.17 5.67
C ASN A 110 -38.54 39.68 5.65
N PRO A 111 -39.72 39.30 6.16
CA PRO A 111 -40.14 37.90 6.20
C PRO A 111 -40.55 37.34 4.83
N TRP A 112 -40.82 38.19 3.83
CA TRP A 112 -41.32 37.79 2.51
C TRP A 112 -40.24 37.74 1.44
N TRP A 113 -39.05 38.25 1.73
CA TRP A 113 -37.93 38.28 0.80
C TRP A 113 -36.63 38.18 1.60
N ALA A 114 -35.99 37.01 1.56
CA ALA A 114 -34.70 36.79 2.21
C ALA A 114 -33.51 37.15 1.32
N GLY A 115 -33.77 37.68 0.12
CA GLY A 115 -32.76 38.03 -0.87
C GLY A 115 -32.57 36.99 -1.96
N GLU A 116 -31.51 37.21 -2.73
CA GLU A 116 -31.07 36.38 -3.85
C GLU A 116 -29.55 36.39 -3.96
N ILE A 117 -29.02 35.36 -4.62
CA ILE A 117 -27.60 35.21 -4.89
C ILE A 117 -27.38 34.87 -6.36
N SER A 118 -26.42 35.54 -6.99
CA SER A 118 -26.06 35.29 -8.39
C SER A 118 -24.59 34.90 -8.50
N LEU A 119 -24.27 34.06 -9.48
CA LEU A 119 -22.91 33.59 -9.72
C LEU A 119 -22.49 33.89 -11.15
N ALA A 120 -21.25 34.33 -11.34
CA ALA A 120 -20.62 34.50 -12.64
C ALA A 120 -19.18 33.97 -12.62
N VAL A 121 -18.72 33.51 -13.77
CA VAL A 121 -17.36 33.00 -14.01
C VAL A 121 -16.67 33.84 -15.07
N GLN A 122 -15.39 34.11 -14.86
CA GLN A 122 -14.53 34.84 -15.78
C GLN A 122 -13.20 34.10 -15.92
N ALA A 123 -12.70 34.00 -17.15
CA ALA A 123 -11.36 33.54 -17.47
C ALA A 123 -10.91 34.28 -18.76
N PRO A 124 -10.33 35.49 -18.62
CA PRO A 124 -9.90 36.30 -19.76
C PRO A 124 -9.00 35.56 -20.74
N SER A 125 -8.08 34.71 -20.26
CA SER A 125 -7.17 33.89 -21.07
C SER A 125 -7.89 32.91 -22.01
N LYS A 126 -9.15 32.59 -21.72
CA LYS A 126 -10.02 31.72 -22.54
C LYS A 126 -11.20 32.48 -23.17
N GLY A 127 -11.23 33.81 -23.05
CA GLY A 127 -12.31 34.65 -23.58
C GLY A 127 -13.67 34.45 -22.88
N VAL A 128 -13.67 33.93 -21.65
CA VAL A 128 -14.90 33.63 -20.90
C VAL A 128 -15.26 34.80 -19.97
N SER A 129 -16.49 35.29 -20.10
CA SER A 129 -17.14 36.17 -19.14
C SER A 129 -18.64 35.87 -19.15
N GLN A 130 -19.11 35.06 -18.20
CA GLN A 130 -20.45 34.47 -18.25
C GLN A 130 -21.15 34.52 -16.89
N SER A 131 -22.40 34.99 -16.89
CA SER A 131 -23.33 34.79 -15.76
C SER A 131 -23.90 33.38 -15.79
N LEU A 132 -23.84 32.69 -14.66
CA LEU A 132 -24.39 31.34 -14.44
C LEU A 132 -25.81 31.37 -13.86
N GLY A 133 -26.31 32.57 -13.56
CA GLY A 133 -27.69 32.83 -13.14
C GLY A 133 -27.84 33.18 -11.66
N THR A 134 -29.10 33.26 -11.23
CA THR A 134 -29.52 33.74 -9.91
C THR A 134 -30.38 32.70 -9.21
N ARG A 135 -30.29 32.63 -7.88
CA ARG A 135 -31.10 31.77 -7.01
C ARG A 135 -31.72 32.60 -5.90
N SER A 136 -33.01 32.37 -5.64
CA SER A 136 -33.72 32.99 -4.53
C SER A 136 -33.29 32.35 -3.22
N LEU A 137 -33.08 33.18 -2.19
CA LEU A 137 -32.89 32.73 -0.81
C LEU A 137 -34.22 32.63 -0.05
N THR A 138 -35.31 33.11 -0.65
CA THR A 138 -36.63 33.13 -0.04
C THR A 138 -37.21 31.71 0.03
N GLY A 139 -37.70 31.34 1.21
CA GLY A 139 -38.25 30.00 1.46
C GLY A 139 -37.21 28.96 1.91
N LEU A 140 -35.91 29.31 1.90
CA LEU A 140 -34.88 28.47 2.50
C LEU A 140 -34.96 28.51 4.03
N ALA A 141 -34.71 27.37 4.67
CA ALA A 141 -34.67 27.28 6.12
C ALA A 141 -33.54 28.16 6.67
N GLN A 142 -33.87 29.04 7.61
CA GLN A 142 -32.88 29.92 8.23
C GLN A 142 -31.97 29.14 9.19
N GLY A 143 -30.71 29.55 9.30
CA GLY A 143 -29.75 28.99 10.24
C GLY A 143 -29.09 27.69 9.79
N THR A 144 -29.38 27.18 8.59
CA THR A 144 -28.76 25.98 7.99
C THR A 144 -28.15 26.30 6.63
N PHE A 145 -27.13 25.55 6.22
CA PHE A 145 -26.58 25.64 4.86
C PHE A 145 -27.51 24.98 3.85
N HIS A 146 -27.61 25.59 2.67
CA HIS A 146 -28.33 25.07 1.50
C HIS A 146 -27.39 25.07 0.31
N ARG A 147 -27.31 23.95 -0.41
CA ARG A 147 -26.50 23.85 -1.62
C ARG A 147 -27.27 24.37 -2.83
N LEU A 148 -26.78 25.46 -3.40
CA LEU A 148 -27.34 26.08 -4.59
C LEU A 148 -26.54 25.65 -5.81
N SER A 149 -27.23 25.24 -6.88
CA SER A 149 -26.60 24.77 -8.11
C SER A 149 -26.91 25.69 -9.30
N PHE A 150 -25.89 26.00 -10.10
CA PHE A 150 -25.92 26.90 -11.25
C PHE A 150 -25.42 26.15 -12.49
N SER A 151 -26.25 26.05 -13.53
CA SER A 151 -25.88 25.35 -14.75
C SER A 151 -24.82 26.14 -15.53
N VAL A 152 -23.77 25.46 -15.97
CA VAL A 152 -22.73 26.06 -16.81
C VAL A 152 -23.09 25.83 -18.27
N PRO A 153 -23.22 26.88 -19.10
CA PRO A 153 -23.46 26.71 -20.53
C PRO A 153 -22.38 25.85 -21.19
N SER A 154 -22.76 24.98 -22.12
CA SER A 154 -21.81 24.07 -22.80
C SER A 154 -20.66 24.81 -23.50
N ALA A 155 -20.90 26.02 -24.02
CA ALA A 155 -19.86 26.87 -24.60
C ALA A 155 -18.78 27.29 -23.59
N VAL A 156 -19.16 27.53 -22.33
CA VAL A 156 -18.21 27.82 -21.25
C VAL A 156 -17.48 26.55 -20.84
N GLN A 157 -18.18 25.43 -20.74
CA GLN A 157 -17.54 24.13 -20.46
C GLN A 157 -16.46 23.81 -21.50
N GLN A 158 -16.77 24.01 -22.78
CA GLN A 158 -15.81 23.77 -23.86
C GLN A 158 -14.63 24.74 -23.82
N ALA A 159 -14.85 26.03 -23.51
CA ALA A 159 -13.78 27.01 -23.42
C ALA A 159 -12.82 26.76 -22.24
N LEU A 160 -13.33 26.15 -21.16
CA LEU A 160 -12.58 25.87 -19.93
C LEU A 160 -12.23 24.38 -19.75
N SER A 161 -12.38 23.55 -20.78
CA SER A 161 -12.17 22.09 -20.68
C SER A 161 -10.72 21.67 -20.39
N ALA A 162 -9.77 22.58 -20.57
CA ALA A 162 -8.34 22.37 -20.33
C ALA A 162 -7.80 23.29 -19.23
N GLY A 163 -8.67 23.73 -18.32
CA GLY A 163 -8.33 24.71 -17.29
C GLY A 163 -8.02 26.11 -17.84
N ALA A 164 -7.65 27.04 -16.97
CA ALA A 164 -7.12 28.35 -17.30
C ALA A 164 -6.31 28.95 -16.13
N SER A 165 -5.38 29.85 -16.43
CA SER A 165 -4.49 30.44 -15.42
C SER A 165 -5.10 31.62 -14.64
N ASP A 166 -6.30 32.05 -15.00
CA ASP A 166 -6.91 33.30 -14.53
C ASP A 166 -8.42 33.19 -14.23
N TRP A 167 -8.85 32.07 -13.66
CA TRP A 167 -10.22 31.89 -13.21
C TRP A 167 -10.57 32.90 -12.11
N SER A 168 -11.68 33.60 -12.28
CA SER A 168 -12.26 34.49 -11.27
C SER A 168 -13.75 34.23 -11.17
N PHE A 169 -14.23 34.12 -9.94
CA PHE A 169 -15.64 33.97 -9.63
C PHE A 169 -16.18 35.25 -9.00
N THR A 170 -17.39 35.61 -9.41
CA THR A 170 -18.13 36.75 -8.86
C THR A 170 -19.43 36.25 -8.27
N ILE A 171 -19.62 36.48 -6.97
CA ILE A 171 -20.83 36.17 -6.22
C ILE A 171 -21.52 37.49 -5.91
N THR A 172 -22.73 37.68 -6.42
CA THR A 172 -23.55 38.85 -6.07
C THR A 172 -24.58 38.45 -5.03
N LEU A 173 -24.52 39.06 -3.85
CA LEU A 173 -25.50 38.88 -2.78
C LEU A 173 -26.39 40.12 -2.72
N ASN A 174 -27.70 39.94 -2.85
CA ASN A 174 -28.69 41.01 -2.77
C ASN A 174 -29.74 40.65 -1.72
N VAL A 175 -29.67 41.31 -0.56
CA VAL A 175 -30.43 40.98 0.65
C VAL A 175 -31.04 42.22 1.30
N PRO A 176 -32.12 42.09 2.11
CA PRO A 176 -32.72 43.20 2.83
C PRO A 176 -31.73 43.93 3.75
N SER A 177 -31.87 45.25 3.85
CA SER A 177 -31.11 46.05 4.81
C SER A 177 -31.42 45.61 6.24
N GLY A 178 -30.37 45.30 7.01
CA GLY A 178 -30.46 44.83 8.39
C GLY A 178 -30.51 43.32 8.56
N SER A 179 -30.37 42.53 7.48
CA SER A 179 -30.18 41.09 7.58
C SER A 179 -28.90 40.75 8.36
N GLY A 180 -28.91 39.61 9.05
CA GLY A 180 -27.72 39.08 9.70
C GLY A 180 -26.61 38.68 8.69
N PRO A 181 -25.47 38.16 9.17
CA PRO A 181 -24.40 37.68 8.30
C PRO A 181 -24.85 36.44 7.52
N HIS A 182 -24.69 36.48 6.20
CA HIS A 182 -24.83 35.29 5.36
C HIS A 182 -23.50 34.55 5.32
N LEU A 183 -23.53 33.21 5.36
CA LEU A 183 -22.31 32.40 5.21
C LEU A 183 -22.29 31.75 3.83
N LEU A 184 -21.14 31.82 3.18
CA LEU A 184 -20.84 31.18 1.90
C LEU A 184 -19.74 30.16 2.12
N ASP A 185 -19.92 28.96 1.59
CA ASP A 185 -18.98 27.86 1.76
C ASP A 185 -18.99 26.93 0.53
N ARG A 186 -17.94 26.12 0.36
CA ARG A 186 -17.87 25.04 -0.63
C ARG A 186 -18.25 25.47 -2.06
N LEU A 187 -17.49 26.42 -2.63
CA LEU A 187 -17.63 26.78 -4.04
C LEU A 187 -17.01 25.69 -4.92
N ASP A 188 -17.85 24.83 -5.48
CA ASP A 188 -17.45 23.62 -6.19
C ASP A 188 -17.64 23.80 -7.70
N VAL A 189 -16.53 23.90 -8.42
CA VAL A 189 -16.50 24.43 -9.80
C VAL A 189 -15.88 23.49 -10.82
N VAL A 190 -15.07 22.53 -10.40
CA VAL A 190 -14.42 21.56 -11.30
C VAL A 190 -14.85 20.15 -10.94
N ASP A 191 -14.90 19.28 -11.94
CA ASP A 191 -14.92 17.85 -11.66
C ASP A 191 -13.66 17.59 -10.85
N ALA A 192 -13.82 17.29 -9.54
CA ALA A 192 -12.78 16.54 -8.85
C ALA A 192 -12.49 15.38 -9.80
N ALA A 193 -11.21 15.18 -10.15
CA ALA A 193 -10.81 14.14 -11.10
C ALA A 193 -11.66 12.90 -10.87
N PRO A 194 -12.17 12.23 -11.94
CA PRO A 194 -13.03 11.06 -11.79
C PRO A 194 -12.47 10.21 -10.66
N PRO A 195 -13.29 9.88 -9.63
CA PRO A 195 -12.77 9.44 -8.34
C PRO A 195 -11.71 8.39 -8.62
N VAL A 196 -10.46 8.70 -8.24
CA VAL A 196 -9.33 7.83 -8.54
C VAL A 196 -9.77 6.44 -8.15
N ALA A 197 -9.75 5.54 -9.14
CA ALA A 197 -10.17 4.16 -8.94
C ALA A 197 -9.45 3.69 -7.69
N ALA A 198 -10.22 3.22 -6.71
CA ALA A 198 -9.65 2.86 -5.42
C ALA A 198 -8.52 1.85 -5.67
N ALA A 199 -7.37 2.06 -5.02
CA ALA A 199 -6.26 1.14 -5.18
C ALA A 199 -6.72 -0.29 -4.88
N PRO A 200 -6.39 -1.28 -5.73
CA PRO A 200 -6.73 -2.67 -5.43
C PRO A 200 -6.09 -3.04 -4.09
N LEU A 201 -6.85 -3.55 -3.13
CA LEU A 201 -6.35 -3.90 -1.79
C LEU A 201 -5.85 -5.36 -1.75
N PRO A 202 -4.92 -5.71 -0.83
CA PRO A 202 -4.60 -7.11 -0.54
C PRO A 202 -5.86 -7.92 -0.20
N PRO A 203 -5.91 -9.25 -0.49
CA PRO A 203 -7.14 -10.05 -0.40
C PRO A 203 -7.86 -10.08 0.96
N TRP A 204 -7.18 -9.74 2.05
CA TRP A 204 -7.76 -9.69 3.40
C TRP A 204 -8.27 -8.30 3.82
N LEU A 205 -8.18 -7.30 2.94
CA LEU A 205 -8.62 -5.93 3.19
C LEU A 205 -9.75 -5.55 2.24
N GLU A 206 -10.65 -4.69 2.72
CA GLU A 206 -11.71 -4.08 1.93
C GLU A 206 -11.86 -2.61 2.32
N TYR A 207 -12.41 -1.79 1.41
CA TYR A 207 -12.78 -0.42 1.74
C TYR A 207 -14.05 -0.40 2.59
N CYS A 208 -14.10 0.51 3.55
CA CYS A 208 -15.23 0.65 4.48
C CYS A 208 -16.30 1.65 4.02
N ASP A 209 -16.34 1.97 2.73
CA ASP A 209 -17.41 2.70 2.07
C ASP A 209 -18.61 1.80 1.70
N THR A 210 -18.44 0.47 1.84
CA THR A 210 -19.49 -0.52 1.60
C THR A 210 -19.63 -1.50 2.78
N ALA A 211 -20.75 -2.24 2.80
CA ALA A 211 -20.93 -3.35 3.71
C ALA A 211 -20.08 -4.55 3.22
N PRO A 212 -19.49 -5.38 4.12
CA PRO A 212 -19.81 -5.48 5.54
C PRO A 212 -19.03 -4.54 6.47
N CYS A 213 -17.84 -4.04 6.10
CA CYS A 213 -17.03 -3.22 7.00
C CYS A 213 -17.80 -2.03 7.61
N ALA A 214 -18.53 -1.27 6.80
CA ALA A 214 -19.29 -0.10 7.29
C ALA A 214 -20.34 -0.44 8.37
N ALA A 215 -20.80 -1.69 8.41
CA ALA A 215 -21.79 -2.18 9.37
C ALA A 215 -21.18 -2.88 10.59
N ALA A 216 -19.88 -3.18 10.56
CA ALA A 216 -19.21 -3.87 11.66
C ALA A 216 -19.01 -2.95 12.87
N ALA A 217 -19.04 -3.53 14.07
CA ALA A 217 -18.72 -2.78 15.29
C ALA A 217 -17.21 -2.45 15.31
N PRO A 218 -16.82 -1.24 15.77
CA PRO A 218 -15.41 -0.91 15.92
C PRO A 218 -14.75 -1.79 16.99
N VAL A 219 -13.46 -2.05 16.81
CA VAL A 219 -12.63 -2.67 17.84
C VAL A 219 -12.44 -1.68 18.98
N VAL A 220 -12.47 -2.11 20.24
CA VAL A 220 -12.22 -1.25 21.40
C VAL A 220 -11.06 -1.81 22.21
N ILE A 221 -9.99 -1.02 22.32
CA ILE A 221 -8.77 -1.36 23.07
C ILE A 221 -8.55 -0.32 24.16
N HIS A 222 -8.26 -0.79 25.37
CA HIS A 222 -7.75 0.05 26.45
C HIS A 222 -6.24 -0.17 26.58
N VAL A 223 -5.48 0.91 26.78
CA VAL A 223 -4.11 0.84 27.28
C VAL A 223 -4.15 1.13 28.78
N CYS A 224 -3.71 0.16 29.57
CA CYS A 224 -3.78 0.22 31.02
C CYS A 224 -2.39 0.07 31.64
N PRO A 225 -2.12 0.68 32.81
CA PRO A 225 -0.99 0.26 33.63
C PRO A 225 -1.12 -1.22 33.99
N GLU A 226 -0.02 -1.97 34.00
CA GLU A 226 0.05 -3.37 34.41
C GLU A 226 -0.41 -3.56 35.85
N SER A 227 -0.20 -2.56 36.71
CA SER A 227 -0.72 -2.52 38.08
C SER A 227 -2.23 -2.38 38.18
N ASN A 228 -2.91 -1.97 37.09
CA ASN A 228 -4.36 -1.84 36.99
C ASN A 228 -4.86 -2.23 35.59
N PRO A 229 -4.84 -3.52 35.23
CA PRO A 229 -5.21 -3.98 33.88
C PRO A 229 -6.70 -3.79 33.58
N LEU A 230 -7.53 -3.52 34.60
CA LEU A 230 -8.96 -3.27 34.46
C LEU A 230 -9.31 -1.78 34.36
N CYS A 231 -8.34 -0.93 34.05
CA CYS A 231 -8.54 0.51 33.96
C CYS A 231 -9.68 0.93 33.00
N THR A 232 -10.26 2.09 33.29
CA THR A 232 -11.29 2.74 32.46
C THR A 232 -10.80 4.13 32.06
N PRO A 233 -9.97 4.23 31.01
CA PRO A 233 -9.37 5.51 30.64
C PRO A 233 -10.42 6.53 30.24
N THR A 234 -10.12 7.81 30.52
CA THR A 234 -11.01 8.94 30.22
C THR A 234 -10.76 9.51 28.83
N ARG A 235 -9.52 9.44 28.35
CA ARG A 235 -9.11 9.83 26.99
C ARG A 235 -9.41 8.73 25.98
N GLN A 236 -9.93 9.12 24.82
CA GLN A 236 -10.15 8.20 23.69
C GLN A 236 -9.87 8.86 22.33
N THR A 237 -9.54 8.06 21.33
CA THR A 237 -9.52 8.43 19.90
C THR A 237 -10.10 7.29 19.07
N THR A 238 -10.66 7.60 17.91
CA THR A 238 -10.95 6.60 16.87
C THR A 238 -9.76 6.54 15.91
N VAL A 239 -9.06 5.42 15.85
CA VAL A 239 -7.99 5.13 14.89
C VAL A 239 -8.62 4.60 13.62
N VAL A 240 -8.33 5.25 12.49
CA VAL A 240 -8.89 4.89 11.18
C VAL A 240 -7.75 4.65 10.18
N PRO A 241 -7.41 3.39 9.88
CA PRO A 241 -6.50 3.10 8.79
C PRO A 241 -7.14 3.46 7.46
N ASN A 242 -6.37 4.05 6.56
CA ASN A 242 -6.85 4.45 5.23
C ASN A 242 -5.77 4.31 4.17
N VAL A 243 -6.20 4.04 2.94
CA VAL A 243 -5.37 4.05 1.73
C VAL A 243 -5.90 5.15 0.82
N ASP A 244 -5.05 6.08 0.42
CA ASP A 244 -5.41 7.20 -0.46
C ASP A 244 -6.64 7.98 0.05
N GLY A 245 -6.70 8.17 1.38
CA GLY A 245 -7.79 8.85 2.08
C GLY A 245 -9.09 8.04 2.24
N LYS A 246 -9.15 6.79 1.75
CA LYS A 246 -10.31 5.91 1.89
C LYS A 246 -10.11 4.92 3.05
N PRO A 247 -11.02 4.86 4.04
CA PRO A 247 -10.91 3.93 5.16
C PRO A 247 -10.88 2.46 4.71
N ILE A 248 -10.02 1.66 5.35
CA ILE A 248 -9.89 0.22 5.10
C ILE A 248 -10.26 -0.61 6.33
N SER A 249 -10.60 -1.87 6.11
CA SER A 249 -11.24 -2.74 7.09
C SER A 249 -10.32 -3.35 8.13
N GLY A 250 -9.01 -3.13 8.06
CA GLY A 250 -8.05 -3.78 8.93
C GLY A 250 -6.68 -3.15 8.86
N VAL A 251 -5.89 -3.45 9.88
CA VAL A 251 -4.48 -3.07 9.99
C VAL A 251 -3.83 -3.93 11.07
N TYR A 252 -2.56 -4.28 10.88
CA TYR A 252 -1.67 -4.72 11.95
C TYR A 252 -1.07 -3.48 12.61
N LEU A 253 -1.52 -3.14 13.81
CA LEU A 253 -1.17 -1.91 14.50
C LEU A 253 -0.22 -2.18 15.67
N PRO A 254 1.11 -2.05 15.47
CA PRO A 254 2.05 -1.99 16.59
C PRO A 254 1.86 -0.67 17.34
N MET A 255 2.16 -0.69 18.63
CA MET A 255 2.11 0.47 19.50
C MET A 255 3.38 0.57 20.33
N THR A 256 3.90 1.78 20.47
CA THR A 256 4.96 2.08 21.44
C THR A 256 4.27 2.41 22.76
N LEU A 257 4.39 1.49 23.71
CA LEU A 257 3.77 1.58 25.03
C LEU A 257 4.78 2.10 26.07
N PRO A 258 4.34 2.93 27.04
CA PRO A 258 5.14 3.22 28.22
C PRO A 258 5.50 1.94 28.98
N ALA A 259 6.64 1.97 29.70
CA ALA A 259 7.05 0.87 30.53
C ALA A 259 5.96 0.50 31.56
N GLY A 260 5.63 -0.79 31.64
CA GLY A 260 4.58 -1.29 32.52
C GLY A 260 3.15 -0.96 32.06
N ALA A 261 2.93 -0.66 30.78
CA ALA A 261 1.60 -0.59 30.19
C ALA A 261 1.25 -1.88 29.43
N VAL A 262 -0.03 -2.25 29.41
CA VAL A 262 -0.57 -3.44 28.74
C VAL A 262 -1.80 -3.07 27.91
N LEU A 263 -2.02 -3.82 26.84
CA LEU A 263 -3.23 -3.72 26.02
C LEU A 263 -4.33 -4.63 26.57
N ARG A 264 -5.54 -4.09 26.69
CA ARG A 264 -6.75 -4.83 27.05
C ARG A 264 -7.76 -4.74 25.92
N HIS A 265 -8.10 -5.89 25.35
CA HIS A 265 -9.23 -6.02 24.43
C HIS A 265 -10.55 -5.89 25.21
N VAL A 266 -11.45 -5.01 24.76
CA VAL A 266 -12.75 -4.76 25.40
C VAL A 266 -13.91 -5.28 24.55
N SER A 267 -13.91 -5.00 23.25
CA SER A 267 -14.95 -5.47 22.32
C SER A 267 -14.49 -5.40 20.87
N GLY A 268 -15.25 -6.04 19.98
CA GLY A 268 -14.92 -6.17 18.57
C GLY A 268 -14.16 -7.47 18.27
N SER A 269 -13.84 -7.70 17.00
CA SER A 269 -13.04 -8.84 16.57
C SER A 269 -11.61 -8.37 16.34
N ALA A 270 -10.71 -8.69 17.26
CA ALA A 270 -9.29 -8.35 17.16
C ALA A 270 -8.43 -9.40 17.88
N SER A 271 -7.20 -9.57 17.40
CA SER A 271 -6.12 -10.22 18.12
C SER A 271 -5.25 -9.16 18.77
N VAL A 272 -4.89 -9.37 20.04
CA VAL A 272 -4.05 -8.46 20.82
C VAL A 272 -2.88 -9.25 21.38
N SER A 273 -1.66 -8.82 21.08
CA SER A 273 -0.43 -9.49 21.54
C SER A 273 0.60 -8.45 21.98
N TYR A 274 1.01 -8.52 23.25
CA TYR A 274 1.99 -7.62 23.89
C TYR A 274 1.69 -6.13 23.66
N ASN A 275 2.21 -5.56 22.57
CA ASN A 275 2.05 -4.17 22.15
C ASN A 275 1.43 -4.02 20.74
N THR A 276 0.78 -5.06 20.22
CA THR A 276 0.22 -5.09 18.87
C THR A 276 -1.26 -5.41 18.92
N VAL A 277 -2.01 -4.79 18.01
CA VAL A 277 -3.42 -5.08 17.77
C VAL A 277 -3.59 -5.36 16.28
N SER A 278 -4.12 -6.52 15.92
CA SER A 278 -4.48 -6.82 14.54
C SER A 278 -5.97 -7.09 14.45
N TYR A 279 -6.64 -6.48 13.48
CA TYR A 279 -8.04 -6.74 13.20
C TYR A 279 -8.29 -6.67 11.70
N SER A 280 -9.36 -7.35 11.30
CA SER A 280 -9.88 -7.35 9.94
C SER A 280 -11.39 -7.18 10.02
N TYR A 281 -12.01 -6.57 9.00
CA TYR A 281 -13.45 -6.33 8.91
C TYR A 281 -14.03 -5.42 10.00
N ALA A 282 -13.32 -4.36 10.40
CA ALA A 282 -13.85 -3.30 11.26
C ALA A 282 -13.56 -1.90 10.69
N PRO A 283 -14.49 -0.93 10.85
CA PRO A 283 -14.33 0.42 10.28
C PRO A 283 -13.27 1.26 11.00
N GLY A 284 -12.73 0.76 12.10
CA GLY A 284 -11.70 1.41 12.89
C GLY A 284 -11.56 0.81 14.29
N LEU A 285 -10.63 1.38 15.04
CA LEU A 285 -10.31 0.99 16.41
C LEU A 285 -10.54 2.19 17.35
N VAL A 286 -11.37 2.05 18.37
CA VAL A 286 -11.47 3.01 19.46
C VAL A 286 -10.38 2.68 20.49
N LEU A 287 -9.38 3.54 20.56
CA LEU A 287 -8.29 3.45 21.52
C LEU A 287 -8.63 4.33 22.72
N ARG A 288 -8.56 3.75 23.93
CA ARG A 288 -8.67 4.50 25.18
C ARG A 288 -7.39 4.39 25.99
N SER A 289 -6.84 5.52 26.42
CA SER A 289 -5.61 5.55 27.22
C SER A 289 -5.44 6.90 27.91
N ASP A 290 -5.20 6.89 29.22
CA ASP A 290 -4.72 8.07 29.96
C ASP A 290 -3.18 8.15 29.95
N LEU A 291 -2.52 7.14 29.38
CA LEU A 291 -1.09 7.11 29.12
C LEU A 291 -0.79 7.62 27.71
N ASP A 292 0.39 8.18 27.51
CA ASP A 292 0.86 8.57 26.19
C ASP A 292 1.41 7.36 25.44
N VAL A 293 0.97 7.19 24.20
CA VAL A 293 1.33 6.06 23.33
C VAL A 293 1.57 6.58 21.92
N LEU A 294 2.38 5.87 21.14
CA LEU A 294 2.52 6.10 19.70
C LEU A 294 1.99 4.88 18.94
N LEU A 295 1.43 5.12 17.75
CA LEU A 295 0.81 4.10 16.91
C LEU A 295 1.65 3.85 15.66
N SER A 296 1.59 2.63 15.12
CA SER A 296 2.34 2.15 13.94
C SER A 296 3.87 2.15 14.14
N TYR A 297 4.61 1.61 13.18
CA TYR A 297 6.06 1.72 13.13
C TYR A 297 6.55 3.12 12.71
N TYR A 298 5.63 4.04 12.41
CA TYR A 298 5.90 5.42 11.96
C TYR A 298 5.58 6.47 13.03
N ASP A 299 5.46 6.05 14.30
CA ASP A 299 5.31 6.94 15.47
C ASP A 299 4.15 7.94 15.37
N VAL A 300 3.00 7.47 14.86
CA VAL A 300 1.78 8.28 14.71
C VAL A 300 1.24 8.64 16.10
N ALA A 301 1.22 9.94 16.40
CA ALA A 301 0.68 10.47 17.64
C ALA A 301 -0.88 10.47 17.64
N PRO A 302 -1.53 9.94 18.68
CA PRO A 302 -2.98 9.99 18.79
C PRO A 302 -3.57 11.41 18.86
N VAL A 303 -4.64 11.64 18.10
CA VAL A 303 -5.51 12.83 18.19
C VAL A 303 -6.63 12.55 19.20
N TRP A 304 -6.36 12.80 20.48
CA TRP A 304 -7.34 12.58 21.55
C TRP A 304 -8.61 13.41 21.35
N SER A 305 -9.75 12.79 21.70
CA SER A 305 -11.10 13.33 21.49
C SER A 305 -11.49 13.52 20.02
N GLY A 306 -10.77 12.90 19.08
CA GLY A 306 -11.06 12.95 17.66
C GLY A 306 -10.75 11.64 16.93
N THR A 307 -10.31 11.79 15.68
CA THR A 307 -9.91 10.70 14.79
C THR A 307 -8.41 10.77 14.56
N THR A 308 -7.72 9.65 14.77
CA THR A 308 -6.30 9.48 14.44
C THR A 308 -6.21 8.69 13.12
N PRO A 309 -5.85 9.32 12.00
CA PRO A 309 -5.65 8.60 10.76
C PRO A 309 -4.34 7.80 10.83
N VAL A 310 -4.37 6.55 10.35
CA VAL A 310 -3.16 5.80 9.98
C VAL A 310 -3.18 5.70 8.47
N THR A 311 -2.50 6.62 7.82
CA THR A 311 -2.61 6.83 6.37
C THR A 311 -1.54 6.08 5.62
N PHE A 312 -1.95 5.45 4.52
CA PHE A 312 -1.08 4.87 3.52
C PHE A 312 -1.41 5.49 2.15
N GLU A 313 -0.40 5.58 1.31
CA GLU A 313 -0.51 6.01 -0.08
C GLU A 313 -0.16 4.84 -0.99
N SER A 314 -0.81 4.77 -2.14
CA SER A 314 -0.53 3.74 -3.15
C SER A 314 0.14 4.30 -4.41
N THR A 315 0.93 3.46 -5.07
CA THR A 315 1.45 3.68 -6.43
C THR A 315 1.16 2.43 -7.25
N GLN A 316 0.44 2.60 -8.36
CA GLN A 316 0.05 1.50 -9.24
C GLN A 316 0.86 1.56 -10.53
N LEU A 317 1.46 0.44 -10.91
CA LEU A 317 2.25 0.29 -12.13
C LEU A 317 1.79 -0.97 -12.87
N THR A 318 1.73 -0.90 -14.20
CA THR A 318 1.22 -1.98 -15.05
C THR A 318 2.20 -2.30 -16.15
N SER A 319 2.36 -3.59 -16.43
CA SER A 319 3.17 -4.11 -17.54
C SER A 319 2.43 -5.26 -18.24
N ALA A 320 3.09 -5.95 -19.18
CA ALA A 320 2.53 -7.13 -19.83
C ALA A 320 2.48 -8.36 -18.89
N THR A 321 3.39 -8.44 -17.92
CA THR A 321 3.58 -9.64 -17.08
C THR A 321 3.15 -9.44 -15.63
N VAL A 322 3.23 -8.21 -15.12
CA VAL A 322 2.94 -7.87 -13.72
C VAL A 322 2.17 -6.56 -13.61
N ASP A 323 1.09 -6.55 -12.85
CA ASP A 323 0.50 -5.37 -12.24
C ASP A 323 1.00 -5.28 -10.80
N SER A 324 1.52 -4.13 -10.38
CA SER A 324 2.01 -3.95 -9.02
C SER A 324 1.32 -2.78 -8.32
N VAL A 325 0.92 -3.00 -7.08
CA VAL A 325 0.45 -1.95 -6.16
C VAL A 325 1.48 -1.83 -5.04
N PHE A 326 2.13 -0.67 -4.96
CA PHE A 326 3.07 -0.36 -3.90
C PHE A 326 2.42 0.56 -2.88
N TYR A 327 2.41 0.14 -1.62
CA TYR A 327 1.90 0.94 -0.50
C TYR A 327 3.04 1.54 0.29
N ARG A 328 2.84 2.74 0.85
CA ARG A 328 3.77 3.33 1.81
C ARG A 328 3.05 4.19 2.83
N HIS A 329 3.67 4.36 4.00
CA HIS A 329 3.28 5.45 4.90
C HIS A 329 3.87 6.77 4.38
N PRO A 330 3.12 7.89 4.35
CA PRO A 330 3.57 9.14 3.74
C PRO A 330 4.80 9.75 4.41
N SER A 331 5.00 9.51 5.71
CA SER A 331 6.18 9.99 6.45
C SER A 331 7.46 9.21 6.13
N TYR A 332 7.37 8.08 5.43
CA TYR A 332 8.53 7.27 5.06
C TYR A 332 8.93 7.53 3.61
N GLY A 333 10.13 8.08 3.43
CA GLY A 333 10.69 8.34 2.11
C GLY A 333 11.12 7.04 1.43
N THR A 334 10.47 6.70 0.32
CA THR A 334 10.70 5.44 -0.40
C THR A 334 11.57 5.60 -1.66
N GLY A 335 11.87 6.83 -2.07
CA GLY A 335 12.62 7.10 -3.30
C GLY A 335 11.97 6.43 -4.51
N THR A 336 12.77 5.70 -5.28
CA THR A 336 12.36 4.98 -6.50
C THR A 336 11.79 3.58 -6.25
N ALA A 337 11.62 3.16 -4.99
CA ALA A 337 11.31 1.76 -4.66
C ALA A 337 10.10 1.18 -5.42
N ALA A 338 9.02 1.94 -5.63
CA ALA A 338 7.87 1.46 -6.39
C ALA A 338 8.25 1.07 -7.84
N ALA A 339 9.00 1.93 -8.53
CA ALA A 339 9.46 1.68 -9.89
C ALA A 339 10.51 0.55 -9.93
N ASP A 340 11.44 0.54 -8.97
CA ASP A 340 12.49 -0.48 -8.90
C ASP A 340 11.91 -1.88 -8.67
N LEU A 341 10.94 -2.02 -7.76
CA LEU A 341 10.23 -3.27 -7.49
C LEU A 341 9.43 -3.74 -8.71
N HIS A 342 8.77 -2.81 -9.41
CA HIS A 342 8.02 -3.16 -10.61
C HIS A 342 8.93 -3.63 -11.76
N ALA A 343 10.06 -2.97 -11.96
CA ALA A 343 11.05 -3.37 -12.97
C ALA A 343 11.68 -4.73 -12.63
N GLN A 344 12.19 -4.88 -11.40
CA GLN A 344 12.79 -6.14 -10.94
C GLN A 344 11.77 -7.29 -10.89
N GLY A 345 10.51 -7.00 -10.57
CA GLY A 345 9.43 -7.97 -10.61
C GLY A 345 9.17 -8.50 -12.01
N GLN A 346 9.19 -7.64 -13.04
CA GLN A 346 9.10 -8.09 -14.43
C GLN A 346 10.27 -8.99 -14.82
N ASP A 347 11.49 -8.62 -14.42
CA ASP A 347 12.70 -9.40 -14.70
C ASP A 347 12.66 -10.77 -14.02
N ALA A 348 12.30 -10.82 -12.73
CA ALA A 348 12.14 -12.06 -11.97
C ALA A 348 11.12 -12.99 -12.65
N VAL A 349 9.93 -12.48 -13.00
CA VAL A 349 8.90 -13.27 -13.70
C VAL A 349 9.40 -13.80 -15.04
N ALA A 350 10.10 -12.97 -15.82
CA ALA A 350 10.63 -13.37 -17.12
C ALA A 350 11.69 -14.48 -16.98
N ILE A 351 12.62 -14.34 -16.04
CA ILE A 351 13.70 -15.32 -15.81
C ILE A 351 13.12 -16.63 -15.29
N GLU A 352 12.23 -16.59 -14.31
CA GLU A 352 11.65 -17.81 -13.71
C GLU A 352 10.79 -18.58 -14.71
N ARG A 353 9.98 -17.90 -15.53
CA ARG A 353 9.24 -18.54 -16.63
C ARG A 353 10.17 -19.16 -17.67
N ALA A 354 11.25 -18.47 -18.03
CA ALA A 354 12.23 -19.00 -18.97
C ALA A 354 12.94 -20.26 -18.42
N MET A 355 13.30 -20.26 -17.14
CA MET A 355 13.97 -21.38 -16.48
C MET A 355 13.05 -22.58 -16.29
N THR A 356 11.80 -22.35 -15.91
CA THR A 356 10.83 -23.41 -15.64
C THR A 356 10.14 -23.92 -16.90
N GLY A 357 10.12 -23.14 -17.99
CA GLY A 357 9.33 -23.45 -19.20
C GLY A 357 7.82 -23.29 -19.01
N VAL A 358 7.39 -22.84 -17.83
CA VAL A 358 5.97 -22.66 -17.48
C VAL A 358 5.53 -21.25 -17.85
N THR A 359 4.39 -21.15 -18.53
CA THR A 359 3.74 -19.87 -18.81
C THR A 359 2.53 -19.71 -17.91
N SER A 360 2.59 -18.80 -16.94
CA SER A 360 1.45 -18.44 -16.07
C SER A 360 0.74 -17.17 -16.54
N GLU A 361 -0.45 -16.92 -15.99
CA GLU A 361 -1.21 -15.69 -16.23
C GLU A 361 -0.45 -14.45 -15.72
N LYS A 362 -0.94 -13.26 -16.08
CA LYS A 362 -0.38 -11.99 -15.60
C LYS A 362 -0.49 -11.92 -14.07
N LEU A 363 0.57 -11.52 -13.39
CA LEU A 363 0.56 -11.42 -11.92
C LEU A 363 -0.01 -10.10 -11.43
N SER A 364 -0.65 -10.16 -10.26
CA SER A 364 -1.01 -8.99 -9.43
C SER A 364 -0.18 -9.02 -8.15
N ALA A 365 0.73 -8.07 -8.00
CA ALA A 365 1.70 -8.00 -6.90
C ALA A 365 1.40 -6.84 -5.95
N PHE A 366 1.21 -7.14 -4.66
CA PHE A 366 0.97 -6.12 -3.64
C PHE A 366 2.21 -5.98 -2.74
N PHE A 367 2.95 -4.89 -2.88
CA PHE A 367 4.11 -4.58 -2.05
C PHE A 367 3.69 -3.65 -0.91
N MET A 368 3.80 -4.10 0.34
CA MET A 368 3.19 -3.42 1.47
C MET A 368 4.07 -3.37 2.71
N PRO A 369 3.91 -2.34 3.56
CA PRO A 369 4.54 -2.32 4.87
C PRO A 369 3.86 -3.32 5.81
N SER A 370 4.53 -3.64 6.92
CA SER A 370 4.04 -4.65 7.87
C SER A 370 2.66 -4.33 8.47
N GLU A 371 2.28 -3.05 8.54
CA GLU A 371 0.95 -2.67 9.03
C GLU A 371 -0.20 -3.05 8.11
N LEU A 372 0.05 -3.17 6.80
CA LEU A 372 -0.94 -3.67 5.84
C LEU A 372 -0.86 -5.18 5.62
N GLY A 373 0.13 -5.84 6.23
CA GLY A 373 0.21 -7.29 6.31
C GLY A 373 -1.04 -7.91 6.93
N GLY A 374 -1.23 -9.21 6.73
CA GLY A 374 -2.34 -9.93 7.31
C GLY A 374 -2.15 -10.18 8.80
N VAL A 375 -2.67 -11.32 9.26
CA VAL A 375 -2.65 -11.66 10.69
C VAL A 375 -1.20 -11.78 11.18
N GLN A 376 -0.85 -11.11 12.28
CA GLN A 376 0.50 -11.00 12.86
C GLN A 376 1.52 -10.17 12.06
N GLY A 377 1.12 -9.50 10.99
CA GLY A 377 2.04 -8.72 10.17
C GLY A 377 2.92 -9.59 9.27
N GLU A 378 2.66 -10.89 9.16
CA GLU A 378 3.10 -11.66 7.99
C GLU A 378 2.26 -11.23 6.78
N GLY A 379 2.82 -11.31 5.58
CA GLY A 379 2.20 -10.74 4.39
C GLY A 379 2.80 -11.19 3.07
N ASN A 380 3.57 -12.29 3.10
CA ASN A 380 4.17 -12.89 1.92
C ASN A 380 3.35 -14.12 1.57
N TRP A 381 2.56 -14.05 0.50
CA TRP A 381 1.68 -15.14 0.08
C TRP A 381 1.45 -15.13 -1.42
N SER A 382 1.54 -16.30 -2.02
CA SER A 382 0.95 -16.71 -3.28
C SER A 382 -0.44 -17.31 -3.06
N PHE A 383 -1.39 -16.92 -3.91
CA PHE A 383 -2.78 -17.38 -3.83
C PHE A 383 -3.12 -18.44 -4.89
N GLY A 384 -2.23 -18.67 -5.86
CA GLY A 384 -2.41 -19.64 -6.95
C GLY A 384 -3.41 -19.19 -8.01
N ASP A 385 -3.72 -17.90 -8.05
CA ASP A 385 -4.57 -17.25 -9.04
C ASP A 385 -3.84 -16.08 -9.74
N GLY A 386 -2.51 -16.06 -9.67
CA GLY A 386 -1.68 -14.96 -10.14
C GLY A 386 -1.55 -13.82 -9.14
N THR A 387 -2.18 -13.89 -7.96
CA THR A 387 -2.01 -12.89 -6.91
C THR A 387 -0.86 -13.24 -5.98
N VAL A 388 0.07 -12.30 -5.81
CA VAL A 388 1.12 -12.37 -4.79
C VAL A 388 1.10 -11.12 -3.91
N THR A 389 1.37 -11.33 -2.63
CA THR A 389 1.46 -10.26 -1.64
C THR A 389 2.82 -10.31 -1.00
N ILE A 390 3.45 -9.15 -0.76
CA ILE A 390 4.83 -9.02 -0.30
C ILE A 390 4.90 -7.97 0.80
N ASN A 391 5.20 -8.38 2.02
CA ASN A 391 5.52 -7.50 3.13
C ASN A 391 7.02 -7.14 3.08
N TYR A 392 7.34 -5.89 2.74
CA TYR A 392 8.72 -5.40 2.69
C TYR A 392 9.27 -4.99 4.07
N GLY A 393 8.47 -5.11 5.13
CA GLY A 393 8.86 -4.89 6.51
C GLY A 393 8.55 -3.50 7.06
N ASN A 394 9.06 -3.26 8.27
CA ASN A 394 9.02 -1.96 8.96
C ASN A 394 10.35 -1.20 8.79
N PRO A 395 10.43 0.10 9.14
CA PRO A 395 11.64 0.89 8.92
C PRO A 395 12.94 0.29 9.50
N PRO A 396 12.96 -0.26 10.75
CA PRO A 396 14.14 -0.98 11.24
C PRO A 396 14.56 -2.17 10.37
N PHE A 397 13.60 -2.99 9.92
CA PHE A 397 13.89 -4.14 9.06
C PHE A 397 14.38 -3.72 7.67
N ILE A 398 13.77 -2.71 7.08
CA ILE A 398 14.17 -2.14 5.79
C ILE A 398 15.61 -1.62 5.88
N ALA A 399 15.95 -0.90 6.95
CA ALA A 399 17.31 -0.41 7.19
C ALA A 399 18.30 -1.57 7.34
N TYR A 400 17.93 -2.63 8.07
CA TYR A 400 18.75 -3.82 8.24
C TYR A 400 19.03 -4.55 6.91
N LYS A 401 18.02 -4.68 6.05
CA LYS A 401 18.17 -5.29 4.71
C LYS A 401 18.80 -4.35 3.67
N GLY A 402 19.03 -3.08 4.01
CA GLY A 402 19.68 -2.10 3.13
C GLY A 402 18.76 -1.47 2.08
N GLY A 403 17.44 -1.47 2.31
CA GLY A 403 16.45 -0.85 1.43
C GLY A 403 15.26 -1.76 1.11
N ILE A 404 14.20 -1.15 0.59
CA ILE A 404 12.95 -1.85 0.24
C ILE A 404 13.19 -2.94 -0.82
N PRO A 405 13.91 -2.70 -1.94
CA PRO A 405 14.15 -3.74 -2.94
C PRO A 405 14.81 -5.00 -2.36
N ASN A 406 15.86 -4.84 -1.55
CA ASN A 406 16.56 -5.95 -0.90
C ASN A 406 15.67 -6.70 0.11
N ALA A 407 14.72 -5.99 0.73
CA ALA A 407 13.75 -6.61 1.63
C ALA A 407 12.67 -7.37 0.85
N ALA A 408 12.14 -6.81 -0.23
CA ALA A 408 10.95 -7.33 -0.90
C ALA A 408 11.25 -8.35 -2.01
N MET A 409 12.28 -8.12 -2.83
CA MET A 409 12.51 -8.94 -4.03
C MET A 409 12.81 -10.42 -3.77
N PRO A 410 13.58 -10.80 -2.71
CA PRO A 410 13.74 -12.22 -2.38
C PRO A 410 12.39 -12.91 -2.12
N ARG A 411 11.47 -12.21 -1.45
CA ARG A 411 10.11 -12.73 -1.19
C ARG A 411 9.27 -12.74 -2.45
N PHE A 412 9.38 -11.72 -3.31
CA PHE A 412 8.65 -11.69 -4.57
C PHE A 412 9.01 -12.87 -5.49
N ALA A 413 10.29 -13.14 -5.66
CA ALA A 413 10.77 -14.28 -6.44
C ALA A 413 10.25 -15.61 -5.85
N HIS A 414 10.34 -15.76 -4.53
CA HIS A 414 9.78 -16.92 -3.82
C HIS A 414 8.27 -17.08 -4.07
N GLU A 415 7.45 -16.05 -3.85
CA GLU A 415 5.99 -16.16 -4.05
C GLU A 415 5.62 -16.37 -5.53
N ASN A 416 6.36 -15.80 -6.48
CA ASN A 416 6.13 -16.08 -7.90
C ASN A 416 6.44 -17.54 -8.24
N ALA A 417 7.45 -18.14 -7.64
CA ALA A 417 7.77 -19.54 -7.84
C ALA A 417 6.63 -20.46 -7.37
N HIS A 418 5.89 -20.11 -6.31
CA HIS A 418 4.67 -20.81 -5.93
C HIS A 418 3.56 -20.70 -6.99
N GLU A 419 3.38 -19.53 -7.63
CA GLU A 419 2.43 -19.38 -8.73
C GLU A 419 2.78 -20.32 -9.90
N LEU A 420 4.07 -20.47 -10.22
CA LEU A 420 4.53 -21.43 -11.23
C LEU A 420 4.33 -22.88 -10.76
N TYR A 421 4.56 -23.17 -9.47
CA TYR A 421 4.43 -24.52 -8.94
C TYR A 421 2.98 -25.03 -8.99
N ASN A 422 1.99 -24.13 -8.86
CA ASN A 422 0.58 -24.49 -8.97
C ASN A 422 0.22 -25.18 -10.29
N GLU A 423 0.94 -24.90 -11.38
CA GLU A 423 0.76 -25.56 -12.68
C GLU A 423 1.16 -27.04 -12.66
N ILE A 424 2.14 -27.41 -11.83
CA ILE A 424 2.64 -28.79 -11.73
C ILE A 424 2.09 -29.55 -10.53
N ARG A 425 1.41 -28.87 -9.60
CA ARG A 425 0.92 -29.41 -8.32
C ARG A 425 0.11 -30.70 -8.47
N SER A 426 -0.65 -30.85 -9.55
CA SER A 426 -1.42 -32.07 -9.85
C SER A 426 -0.57 -33.34 -10.04
N SER A 427 0.75 -33.20 -10.16
CA SER A 427 1.71 -34.30 -10.22
C SER A 427 2.03 -34.87 -8.83
N PHE A 428 1.57 -34.25 -7.74
CA PHE A 428 1.86 -34.67 -6.37
C PHE A 428 0.56 -35.06 -5.65
N LEU A 429 0.46 -36.33 -5.26
CA LEU A 429 -0.76 -36.93 -4.70
C LEU A 429 -0.80 -36.94 -3.16
N GLY A 430 0.17 -36.31 -2.49
CA GLY A 430 0.27 -36.22 -1.03
C GLY A 430 0.60 -34.81 -0.56
N ASP A 431 1.14 -34.69 0.66
CA ASP A 431 1.54 -33.40 1.23
C ASP A 431 2.87 -32.95 0.63
N ASP A 432 2.79 -32.05 -0.33
CA ASP A 432 3.90 -31.49 -1.10
C ASP A 432 4.38 -30.14 -0.58
N SER A 433 3.88 -29.69 0.57
CA SER A 433 4.16 -28.34 1.10
C SER A 433 5.65 -28.08 1.29
N CYS A 434 6.40 -28.98 1.94
CA CYS A 434 7.84 -28.81 2.12
C CYS A 434 8.63 -28.83 0.81
N LEU A 435 8.22 -29.66 -0.17
CA LEU A 435 8.84 -29.65 -1.49
C LEU A 435 8.58 -28.31 -2.21
N ASN A 436 7.35 -27.81 -2.15
CA ASN A 436 6.95 -26.54 -2.77
C ASN A 436 7.78 -25.36 -2.22
N GLU A 437 7.94 -25.25 -0.89
CA GLU A 437 8.79 -24.21 -0.28
C GLU A 437 10.25 -24.30 -0.78
N GLY A 438 10.81 -25.52 -0.81
CA GLY A 438 12.17 -25.73 -1.29
C GLY A 438 12.35 -25.40 -2.76
N ILE A 439 11.36 -25.69 -3.60
CA ILE A 439 11.35 -25.31 -5.02
C ILE A 439 11.33 -23.78 -5.16
N ALA A 440 10.49 -23.10 -4.36
CA ALA A 440 10.35 -21.66 -4.41
C ALA A 440 11.67 -20.94 -4.06
N ASP A 441 12.30 -21.34 -2.96
CA ASP A 441 13.58 -20.78 -2.54
C ASP A 441 14.73 -21.16 -3.49
N ALA A 442 14.77 -22.40 -3.99
CA ALA A 442 15.80 -22.83 -4.94
C ALA A 442 15.71 -22.08 -6.28
N LEU A 443 14.49 -21.84 -6.77
CA LEU A 443 14.28 -21.06 -7.98
C LEU A 443 14.69 -19.60 -7.77
N ALA A 444 14.23 -18.96 -6.69
CA ALA A 444 14.59 -17.58 -6.34
C ALA A 444 16.10 -17.40 -6.12
N TYR A 445 16.79 -18.41 -5.58
CA TYR A 445 18.24 -18.44 -5.45
C TYR A 445 18.93 -18.51 -6.82
N LEU A 446 18.49 -19.41 -7.70
CA LEU A 446 19.07 -19.55 -9.05
C LEU A 446 18.84 -18.32 -9.93
N THR A 447 17.75 -17.58 -9.72
CA THR A 447 17.50 -16.30 -10.41
C THR A 447 18.30 -15.14 -9.82
N GLY A 448 19.00 -15.34 -8.71
CA GLY A 448 19.88 -14.36 -8.07
C GLY A 448 19.15 -13.37 -7.16
N TYR A 449 17.86 -13.60 -6.86
CA TYR A 449 17.07 -12.74 -5.98
C TYR A 449 17.12 -13.18 -4.51
N LEU A 450 17.23 -14.49 -4.24
CA LEU A 450 17.38 -15.00 -2.88
C LEU A 450 18.88 -15.12 -2.52
N PRO A 451 19.36 -14.38 -1.51
CA PRO A 451 20.75 -14.48 -1.08
C PRO A 451 21.02 -15.87 -0.47
N VAL A 452 22.26 -16.35 -0.60
CA VAL A 452 22.63 -17.70 -0.16
C VAL A 452 22.31 -17.91 1.32
N GLU A 453 22.46 -16.87 2.15
CA GLU A 453 22.22 -16.94 3.59
C GLU A 453 20.74 -17.15 3.94
N ASP A 454 19.82 -16.70 3.09
CA ASP A 454 18.38 -16.93 3.25
C ASP A 454 18.00 -18.34 2.67
N PHE A 455 18.82 -18.92 1.77
CA PHE A 455 18.64 -20.28 1.19
C PHE A 455 19.29 -21.40 2.03
N GLY A 456 20.42 -21.17 2.69
CA GLY A 456 21.19 -22.15 3.49
C GLY A 456 22.58 -21.62 3.93
N PRO A 457 23.46 -22.42 4.56
CA PRO A 457 23.28 -23.79 5.05
C PRO A 457 22.44 -23.91 6.33
N ILE A 458 22.10 -22.78 6.96
CA ILE A 458 21.43 -22.78 8.26
C ILE A 458 19.96 -22.41 8.02
N GLY A 459 19.05 -23.29 8.42
CA GLY A 459 17.62 -23.03 8.37
C GLY A 459 17.20 -21.87 9.28
N LEU A 460 15.96 -21.42 9.12
CA LEU A 460 15.37 -20.32 9.89
C LEU A 460 15.37 -20.59 11.40
N THR A 461 15.42 -21.86 11.81
CA THR A 461 15.51 -22.30 13.21
C THR A 461 16.94 -22.39 13.76
N GLY A 462 17.96 -22.09 12.94
CA GLY A 462 19.36 -22.20 13.33
C GLY A 462 19.95 -23.61 13.19
N ILE A 463 19.20 -24.55 12.59
CA ILE A 463 19.67 -25.92 12.36
C ILE A 463 20.51 -25.94 11.07
N ASP A 464 21.68 -26.55 11.15
CA ASP A 464 22.60 -26.73 10.03
C ASP A 464 22.12 -27.88 9.14
N PHE A 465 21.90 -27.63 7.84
CA PHE A 465 21.47 -28.65 6.89
C PHE A 465 22.51 -29.74 6.64
N ASP A 466 23.78 -29.49 7.00
CA ASP A 466 24.86 -30.49 6.89
C ASP A 466 24.72 -31.62 7.94
N THR A 467 23.81 -31.50 8.93
CA THR A 467 23.47 -32.59 9.86
C THR A 467 22.36 -33.51 9.35
N GLY A 468 21.98 -33.38 8.08
CA GLY A 468 20.86 -34.11 7.48
C GLY A 468 19.53 -33.39 7.66
N CYS A 469 18.53 -33.82 6.90
CA CYS A 469 17.23 -33.14 6.86
C CYS A 469 16.26 -33.65 7.93
N THR A 470 16.45 -34.88 8.46
CA THR A 470 15.42 -35.60 9.22
C THR A 470 15.07 -35.02 10.60
N GLU A 471 15.88 -34.09 11.13
CA GLU A 471 15.63 -33.39 12.40
C GLU A 471 14.87 -32.05 12.21
N LEU A 472 14.64 -31.65 10.96
CA LEU A 472 13.99 -30.38 10.63
C LEU A 472 12.47 -30.50 10.79
N THR A 473 11.85 -29.43 11.30
CA THR A 473 10.41 -29.40 11.61
C THR A 473 9.66 -28.24 10.98
N ARG A 474 10.37 -27.25 10.41
CA ARG A 474 9.78 -26.13 9.68
C ARG A 474 9.69 -26.46 8.20
N THR A 475 8.55 -26.18 7.59
CA THR A 475 8.27 -26.49 6.18
C THR A 475 9.34 -25.97 5.23
N HIS A 476 9.72 -24.68 5.36
CA HIS A 476 10.81 -24.08 4.59
C HIS A 476 12.16 -24.77 4.83
N ASP A 477 12.56 -24.96 6.09
CA ASP A 477 13.85 -25.59 6.42
C ASP A 477 13.97 -26.98 5.79
N ILE A 478 12.89 -27.79 5.83
CA ILE A 478 12.84 -29.11 5.20
C ILE A 478 13.08 -29.01 3.69
N GLY A 479 12.34 -28.13 3.01
CA GLY A 479 12.49 -27.91 1.57
C GLY A 479 13.88 -27.44 1.19
N ASN A 480 14.38 -26.41 1.88
CA ASN A 480 15.69 -25.83 1.63
C ASN A 480 16.81 -26.84 1.87
N CYS A 481 16.68 -27.72 2.87
CA CYS A 481 17.64 -28.80 3.07
C CYS A 481 17.74 -29.72 1.84
N TYR A 482 16.61 -30.07 1.20
CA TYR A 482 16.64 -30.89 -0.02
C TYR A 482 17.45 -30.22 -1.13
N PHE A 483 17.15 -28.95 -1.44
CA PHE A 483 17.80 -28.25 -2.53
C PHE A 483 19.21 -27.76 -2.19
N TRP A 484 19.53 -27.55 -0.91
CA TRP A 484 20.88 -27.25 -0.44
C TRP A 484 21.86 -28.37 -0.75
N HIS A 485 21.47 -29.62 -0.49
CA HIS A 485 22.30 -30.79 -0.82
C HIS A 485 22.46 -30.98 -2.34
N VAL A 486 21.41 -30.72 -3.13
CA VAL A 486 21.50 -30.69 -4.60
C VAL A 486 22.48 -29.61 -5.08
N LYS A 487 22.44 -28.42 -4.46
CA LYS A 487 23.37 -27.32 -4.73
C LYS A 487 24.80 -27.66 -4.33
N ASN A 488 25.02 -28.29 -3.18
CA ASN A 488 26.36 -28.69 -2.73
C ASN A 488 26.97 -29.78 -3.60
N ALA A 489 26.14 -30.63 -4.21
CA ALA A 489 26.57 -31.59 -5.22
C ALA A 489 26.86 -30.95 -6.59
N GLY A 490 26.62 -29.64 -6.77
CA GLY A 490 26.79 -28.93 -8.04
C GLY A 490 25.73 -29.28 -9.08
N LEU A 491 24.57 -29.79 -8.65
CA LEU A 491 23.49 -30.25 -9.53
C LEU A 491 22.32 -29.25 -9.60
N LEU A 492 22.24 -28.29 -8.68
CA LEU A 492 21.22 -27.23 -8.73
C LEU A 492 21.57 -26.27 -9.87
N THR A 493 20.90 -26.45 -11.00
CA THR A 493 21.14 -25.78 -12.28
C THR A 493 19.83 -25.39 -12.93
N GLU A 494 19.87 -24.51 -13.93
CA GLU A 494 18.68 -24.17 -14.72
C GLU A 494 18.03 -25.41 -15.34
N SER A 495 18.83 -26.34 -15.88
CA SER A 495 18.31 -27.59 -16.45
C SER A 495 17.64 -28.48 -15.40
N PHE A 496 18.18 -28.52 -14.18
CA PHE A 496 17.57 -29.26 -13.08
C PHE A 496 16.22 -28.63 -12.72
N MET A 497 16.14 -27.31 -12.57
CA MET A 497 14.88 -26.64 -12.28
C MET A 497 13.86 -26.79 -13.41
N HIS A 498 14.28 -26.72 -14.67
CA HIS A 498 13.41 -27.06 -15.78
C HIS A 498 12.85 -28.48 -15.62
N GLY A 499 13.68 -29.46 -15.25
CA GLY A 499 13.26 -30.83 -14.99
C GLY A 499 12.27 -30.97 -13.81
N ILE A 500 12.48 -30.20 -12.73
CA ILE A 500 11.56 -30.11 -11.59
C ILE A 500 10.16 -29.68 -12.07
N PHE A 501 10.07 -28.66 -12.92
CA PHE A 501 8.79 -28.19 -13.46
C PHE A 501 8.21 -29.05 -14.60
N HIS A 502 8.86 -30.17 -14.94
CA HIS A 502 8.37 -31.13 -15.94
C HIS A 502 8.38 -32.56 -15.39
N PRO A 503 7.63 -32.84 -14.32
CA PRO A 503 7.58 -34.17 -13.71
C PRO A 503 7.11 -35.22 -14.71
N GLN A 504 7.82 -36.35 -14.80
CA GLN A 504 7.49 -37.44 -15.73
C GLN A 504 6.43 -38.40 -15.19
N HIS A 505 6.12 -38.29 -13.90
CA HIS A 505 5.28 -39.21 -13.14
C HIS A 505 4.40 -38.46 -12.15
N GLN A 506 3.36 -39.14 -11.65
CA GLN A 506 2.67 -38.71 -10.44
C GLN A 506 3.36 -39.31 -9.23
N TYR A 507 3.67 -38.47 -8.24
CA TYR A 507 4.40 -38.83 -7.04
C TYR A 507 3.47 -38.80 -5.82
N GLY A 508 3.29 -39.93 -5.17
CA GLY A 508 2.51 -40.03 -3.93
C GLY A 508 3.41 -40.14 -2.71
N PHE A 509 3.64 -39.03 -2.00
CA PHE A 509 4.43 -39.00 -0.77
C PHE A 509 4.07 -37.79 0.11
N ASN A 510 4.56 -37.79 1.36
CA ASN A 510 4.53 -36.62 2.22
C ASN A 510 5.95 -36.03 2.29
N SER A 511 6.15 -34.91 1.61
CA SER A 511 7.42 -34.19 1.50
C SER A 511 7.94 -33.67 2.84
N CYS A 512 7.10 -33.55 3.86
CA CYS A 512 7.48 -33.15 5.20
C CYS A 512 7.82 -34.34 6.12
N THR A 513 7.60 -35.58 5.67
CA THR A 513 7.91 -36.79 6.44
C THR A 513 9.17 -37.46 5.89
N GLN A 514 10.33 -36.91 6.26
CA GLN A 514 11.65 -37.27 5.71
C GLN A 514 12.16 -38.65 6.15
N ASN A 515 11.65 -39.19 7.26
CA ASN A 515 12.11 -40.45 7.85
C ASN A 515 11.43 -41.70 7.28
N VAL A 516 10.77 -41.60 6.11
CA VAL A 516 10.04 -42.70 5.48
C VAL A 516 10.60 -42.99 4.09
N ALA A 517 10.85 -44.26 3.81
CA ALA A 517 11.44 -44.71 2.54
C ALA A 517 10.62 -44.32 1.30
N GLN A 518 9.29 -44.21 1.42
CA GLN A 518 8.43 -43.75 0.32
C GLN A 518 8.74 -42.31 -0.11
N THR A 519 9.00 -41.42 0.85
CA THR A 519 9.40 -40.03 0.59
C THR A 519 10.77 -39.99 -0.06
N GLY A 520 11.75 -40.68 0.50
CA GLY A 520 13.09 -40.76 -0.09
C GLY A 520 13.11 -41.36 -1.49
N ASN A 521 12.36 -42.43 -1.73
CA ASN A 521 12.25 -43.01 -3.07
C ASN A 521 11.59 -42.06 -4.07
N SER A 522 10.56 -41.31 -3.66
CA SER A 522 9.89 -40.33 -4.51
C SER A 522 10.82 -39.18 -4.89
N ILE A 523 11.53 -38.61 -3.91
CA ILE A 523 12.53 -37.57 -4.13
C ILE A 523 13.68 -38.11 -5.00
N LEU A 524 14.15 -39.33 -4.76
CA LEU A 524 15.23 -39.95 -5.54
C LEU A 524 14.87 -40.04 -7.02
N VAL A 525 13.70 -40.60 -7.33
CA VAL A 525 13.24 -40.75 -8.73
C VAL A 525 13.04 -39.37 -9.36
N TYR A 526 12.33 -38.49 -8.67
CA TYR A 526 12.00 -37.16 -9.18
C TYR A 526 13.25 -36.31 -9.45
N PHE A 527 14.19 -36.23 -8.51
CA PHE A 527 15.41 -35.45 -8.68
C PHE A 527 16.35 -36.07 -9.71
N THR A 528 16.44 -37.41 -9.77
CA THR A 528 17.24 -38.09 -10.81
C THR A 528 16.73 -37.73 -12.20
N GLU A 529 15.41 -37.76 -12.39
CA GLU A 529 14.77 -37.41 -13.67
C GLU A 529 14.93 -35.93 -14.00
N ALA A 530 14.75 -35.05 -13.02
CA ALA A 530 14.97 -33.62 -13.17
C ALA A 530 16.43 -33.29 -13.56
N ALA A 531 17.40 -34.04 -13.04
CA ALA A 531 18.81 -33.89 -13.37
C ALA A 531 19.26 -34.62 -14.65
N GLY A 532 18.33 -35.04 -15.50
CA GLY A 532 18.66 -35.73 -16.75
C GLY A 532 19.31 -37.11 -16.56
N GLY A 533 19.01 -37.79 -15.45
CA GLY A 533 19.53 -39.10 -15.10
C GLY A 533 20.83 -39.11 -14.29
N ALA A 534 21.26 -37.95 -13.74
CA ALA A 534 22.39 -37.90 -12.82
C ALA A 534 22.12 -38.73 -11.55
N ASP A 535 23.17 -39.36 -11.01
CA ASP A 535 23.03 -40.17 -9.80
C ASP A 535 22.77 -39.29 -8.56
N MET A 536 21.54 -39.34 -8.06
CA MET A 536 21.10 -38.59 -6.87
C MET A 536 21.26 -39.37 -5.56
N VAL A 537 21.77 -40.61 -5.59
CA VAL A 537 21.99 -41.39 -4.37
C VAL A 537 22.92 -40.66 -3.38
N PRO A 538 24.10 -40.13 -3.78
CA PRO A 538 24.97 -39.41 -2.85
C PRO A 538 24.33 -38.16 -2.25
N VAL A 539 23.40 -37.53 -2.98
CA VAL A 539 22.68 -36.35 -2.51
C VAL A 539 21.71 -36.75 -1.39
N LEU A 540 20.92 -37.81 -1.59
CA LEU A 540 19.99 -38.29 -0.57
C LEU A 540 20.68 -38.94 0.63
N ASP A 541 21.83 -39.58 0.42
CA ASP A 541 22.69 -40.05 1.51
C ASP A 541 23.10 -38.88 2.41
N ALA A 542 23.48 -37.73 1.82
CA ALA A 542 23.83 -36.51 2.56
C ALA A 542 22.63 -35.86 3.26
N MET A 543 21.41 -36.05 2.74
CA MET A 543 20.17 -35.63 3.40
C MET A 543 19.79 -36.55 4.59
N GLU A 544 20.43 -37.71 4.74
CA GLU A 544 20.08 -38.77 5.70
C GLU A 544 18.64 -39.31 5.55
N ILE A 545 18.09 -39.25 4.34
CA ILE A 545 16.72 -39.72 4.07
C ILE A 545 16.74 -41.20 3.68
N PRO A 546 15.91 -42.08 4.26
CA PRO A 546 15.86 -43.48 3.84
C PRO A 546 15.41 -43.63 2.37
N HIS A 547 16.15 -44.41 1.56
CA HIS A 547 15.80 -44.73 0.17
C HIS A 547 16.26 -46.13 -0.24
N ALA A 548 15.87 -46.60 -1.42
CA ALA A 548 16.14 -47.94 -1.94
C ALA A 548 17.58 -48.13 -2.50
N GLY A 549 18.50 -47.20 -2.22
CA GLY A 549 19.91 -47.26 -2.62
C GLY A 549 20.22 -47.10 -4.12
N SER A 550 19.22 -47.03 -5.01
CA SER A 550 19.42 -46.75 -6.44
C SER A 550 18.13 -46.27 -7.11
N TYR A 551 18.27 -45.55 -8.24
CA TYR A 551 17.14 -45.10 -9.07
C TYR A 551 16.22 -46.27 -9.48
N ALA A 552 16.78 -47.37 -9.99
CA ALA A 552 16.00 -48.53 -10.44
C ALA A 552 15.23 -49.20 -9.30
N ALA A 553 15.84 -49.34 -8.11
CA ALA A 553 15.16 -49.90 -6.95
C ALA A 553 14.08 -48.97 -6.40
N ALA A 554 14.30 -47.65 -6.44
CA ALA A 554 13.32 -46.66 -6.04
C ALA A 554 12.10 -46.66 -6.97
N LYS A 555 12.29 -46.70 -8.29
CA LYS A 555 11.18 -46.87 -9.25
C LYS A 555 10.36 -48.12 -8.97
N LEU A 556 11.04 -49.26 -8.78
CA LEU A 556 10.38 -50.52 -8.46
C LEU A 556 9.56 -50.42 -7.16
N ALA A 557 10.09 -49.75 -6.14
CA ALA A 557 9.42 -49.53 -4.87
C ALA A 557 8.18 -48.62 -4.98
N LEU A 558 8.16 -47.70 -5.95
CA LEU A 558 7.03 -46.81 -6.25
C LEU A 558 6.04 -47.41 -7.26
N GLY A 559 6.39 -48.51 -7.93
CA GLY A 559 5.58 -49.12 -8.98
C GLY A 559 5.64 -48.38 -10.33
N LEU A 560 6.78 -47.75 -10.64
CA LEU A 560 7.04 -46.96 -11.86
C LEU A 560 7.86 -47.71 -12.92
#